data_AF-W0EX67-F1
#
_entry.id   AF-W0EX67-F1
#
_cell.length_a   1.000
_cell.length_b   1.000
_cell.length_c   1.000
_cell.angle_alpha   90.00
_cell.angle_beta   90.00
_cell.angle_gamma   90.00
#
_symmetry.space_group_name_H-M   'P 1'
#
loop_
_entity.id
_entity.type
_entity.pdbx_description
1 polymer ?
#
loop_
_entity_poly.entity_id
_entity_poly.type
_entity_poly.pdbx_seq_one_letter_code
_entity_poly.pdbx_strand_id
1 'polypeptide(L)'
;MKKLLLTGTALWCSRDELIRRNRNNDIVFSVTGMMPFHRHRATVMLTDNDIELADNEAYLIPLGIITQLYIGFDEYYTRVLVKNLGLFTQPLRITTSDETVWYFFIDCSFWGSCNKIWFEQIKNLIV
;
A
#
# COMPACT_ATOMS: atom_id res chain seq x y z
N MET A 1 6.41 8.32 -24.42
CA MET A 1 5.36 7.29 -24.23
C MET A 1 5.68 6.63 -22.91
N LYS A 2 4.79 6.68 -21.91
CA LYS A 2 5.03 6.00 -20.62
C LYS A 2 5.10 4.50 -20.85
N LYS A 3 6.08 3.82 -20.25
CA LYS A 3 6.20 2.36 -20.34
C LYS A 3 5.50 1.73 -19.15
N LEU A 4 4.43 0.97 -19.39
CA LEU A 4 3.78 0.18 -18.35
C LEU A 4 4.69 -1.00 -17.94
N LEU A 5 4.97 -1.12 -16.65
CA LEU A 5 5.84 -2.16 -16.08
C LEU A 5 5.05 -3.20 -15.29
N LEU A 6 4.14 -2.76 -14.42
CA LEU A 6 3.24 -3.62 -13.64
C LEU A 6 1.82 -3.06 -13.63
N THR A 7 0.84 -3.94 -13.44
CA THR A 7 -0.56 -3.58 -13.19
C THR A 7 -1.17 -4.56 -12.19
N GLY A 8 -2.13 -4.10 -11.38
CA GLY A 8 -2.78 -4.91 -10.36
C GLY A 8 -3.93 -4.17 -9.67
N THR A 9 -4.44 -4.75 -8.59
CA THR A 9 -5.45 -4.12 -7.72
C THR A 9 -4.81 -3.73 -6.39
N ALA A 10 -4.82 -2.44 -6.05
CA ALA A 10 -4.33 -1.94 -4.77
C ALA A 10 -5.48 -1.73 -3.79
N LEU A 11 -5.40 -2.37 -2.62
CA LEU A 11 -6.08 -1.91 -1.42
C LEU A 11 -5.15 -0.92 -0.71
N TRP A 12 -5.63 0.28 -0.43
CA TRP A 12 -4.74 1.31 0.12
C TRP A 12 -5.44 2.28 1.07
N CYS A 13 -4.62 2.99 1.84
CA CYS A 13 -5.01 4.14 2.65
C CYS A 13 -3.80 5.04 2.91
N SER A 14 -4.03 6.31 3.20
CA SER A 14 -2.98 7.21 3.68
C SER A 14 -2.82 7.13 5.21
N ARG A 15 -1.68 7.59 5.72
CA ARG A 15 -1.46 7.74 7.17
C ARG A 15 -2.52 8.60 7.84
N ASP A 16 -2.95 9.69 7.20
CA ASP A 16 -3.95 10.60 7.78
C ASP A 16 -5.30 9.92 7.98
N GLU A 17 -5.73 9.11 7.00
CA GLU A 17 -6.95 8.32 7.10
C GLU A 17 -6.85 7.24 8.17
N LEU A 18 -5.66 6.66 8.29
CA LEU A 18 -5.35 5.67 9.30
C LEU A 18 -5.42 6.27 10.70
N ILE A 19 -4.92 7.49 10.91
CA ILE A 19 -4.96 8.20 12.19
C ILE A 19 -6.40 8.57 12.56
N ARG A 20 -7.23 8.95 11.59
CA ARG A 20 -8.64 9.32 11.79
C ARG A 20 -9.58 8.13 12.00
N ARG A 21 -9.09 6.88 11.90
CA ARG A 21 -9.93 5.68 12.06
C ARG A 21 -10.38 5.49 13.52
N ASN A 22 -11.50 4.80 13.69
CA ASN A 22 -11.94 4.36 15.02
C ASN A 22 -11.16 3.11 15.45
N ARG A 23 -10.22 3.30 16.39
CA ARG A 23 -9.32 2.23 16.88
C ARG A 23 -10.01 1.17 17.74
N ASN A 24 -11.22 1.43 18.25
CA ASN A 24 -11.92 0.51 19.17
C ASN A 24 -12.24 -0.85 18.53
N ASN A 25 -12.26 -0.91 17.19
CA ASN A 25 -12.56 -2.13 16.44
C ASN A 25 -11.33 -2.72 15.72
N ASP A 26 -10.12 -2.22 15.98
CA ASP A 26 -8.91 -2.66 15.26
C ASP A 26 -8.66 -4.17 15.43
N ILE A 27 -8.99 -4.73 16.59
CA ILE A 27 -8.79 -6.16 16.87
C ILE A 27 -9.58 -7.07 15.93
N VAL A 28 -10.70 -6.59 15.39
CA VAL A 28 -11.55 -7.34 14.45
C VAL A 28 -10.79 -7.69 13.17
N PHE A 29 -9.90 -6.81 12.69
CA PHE A 29 -9.09 -7.08 11.49
C PHE A 29 -8.07 -8.21 11.72
N SER A 30 -7.60 -8.39 12.95
CA SER A 30 -6.63 -9.44 13.27
C SER A 30 -7.24 -10.85 13.35
N VAL A 31 -8.54 -10.95 13.72
CA VAL A 31 -9.23 -12.22 14.01
C VAL A 31 -10.23 -12.63 12.94
N THR A 32 -10.78 -11.68 12.17
CA THR A 32 -11.73 -11.99 11.11
C THR A 32 -11.01 -12.33 9.81
N GLY A 33 -11.67 -13.08 8.91
CA GLY A 33 -11.19 -13.33 7.55
C GLY A 33 -11.19 -12.11 6.64
N MET A 34 -11.24 -10.91 7.20
CA MET A 34 -11.31 -9.65 6.46
C MET A 34 -9.96 -9.32 5.82
N MET A 35 -10.03 -8.60 4.70
CA MET A 35 -8.86 -7.98 4.08
C MET A 35 -8.15 -7.06 5.08
N PRO A 36 -6.84 -6.77 4.88
CA PRO A 36 -6.14 -5.73 5.63
C PRO A 36 -6.95 -4.43 5.66
N PHE A 37 -6.81 -3.65 6.73
CA PHE A 37 -7.42 -2.33 6.79
C PHE A 37 -7.05 -1.50 5.55
N HIS A 38 -8.07 -1.01 4.85
CA HIS A 38 -7.92 -0.10 3.73
C HIS A 38 -9.12 0.83 3.70
N ARG A 39 -8.96 1.96 3.02
CA ARG A 39 -10.07 2.90 2.75
C ARG A 39 -10.47 2.87 1.29
N HIS A 40 -9.52 2.55 0.43
CA HIS A 40 -9.67 2.65 -1.02
C HIS A 40 -9.29 1.36 -1.70
N ARG A 41 -9.86 1.17 -2.88
CA ARG A 41 -9.54 0.07 -3.78
C ARG A 41 -9.45 0.63 -5.20
N ALA A 42 -8.29 0.55 -5.80
CA ALA A 42 -8.03 1.10 -7.13
C ALA A 42 -7.28 0.10 -8.01
N THR A 43 -7.38 0.26 -9.33
CA THR A 43 -6.40 -0.34 -10.24
C THR A 43 -5.10 0.42 -10.09
N VAL A 44 -4.01 -0.28 -9.82
CA VAL A 44 -2.68 0.32 -9.69
C VAL A 44 -1.83 -0.04 -10.90
N MET A 45 -1.10 0.94 -11.42
CA MET A 45 -0.17 0.77 -12.53
C MET A 45 1.18 1.36 -12.13
N LEU A 46 2.24 0.58 -12.34
CA LEU A 46 3.61 1.08 -12.25
C LEU A 46 4.09 1.40 -13.66
N THR A 47 4.47 2.65 -13.88
CA THR A 47 5.16 3.07 -15.10
C THR A 47 6.64 3.30 -14.82
N ASP A 48 7.39 3.71 -15.85
CA ASP A 48 8.78 4.13 -15.72
C ASP A 48 8.97 5.44 -14.94
N ASN A 49 7.91 6.22 -14.69
CA ASN A 49 8.01 7.54 -14.06
C ASN A 49 7.09 7.73 -12.85
N ASP A 50 6.02 6.94 -12.73
CA ASP A 50 5.00 7.12 -11.70
C ASP A 50 4.31 5.81 -11.30
N ILE A 51 3.64 5.86 -10.15
CA ILE A 51 2.62 4.91 -9.73
C ILE A 51 1.27 5.61 -9.92
N GLU A 52 0.41 5.04 -10.76
CA GLU A 52 -0.93 5.57 -11.02
C GLU A 52 -1.97 4.70 -10.30
N LEU A 53 -2.88 5.31 -9.55
CA LEU A 53 -4.05 4.68 -8.96
C LEU A 53 -5.28 5.17 -9.73
N ALA A 54 -5.82 4.30 -10.57
CA ALA A 54 -7.04 4.53 -11.31
C ALA A 54 -8.25 4.09 -10.47
N ASP A 55 -8.97 5.07 -9.94
CA ASP A 55 -10.29 4.95 -9.33
C ASP A 55 -11.20 6.09 -9.86
N ASN A 56 -12.24 6.50 -9.14
CA ASN A 56 -13.05 7.68 -9.46
C ASN A 56 -12.21 8.96 -9.60
N GLU A 57 -11.16 9.11 -8.79
CA GLU A 57 -10.13 10.14 -8.93
C GLU A 57 -8.79 9.46 -9.20
N ALA A 58 -8.07 9.92 -10.23
CA ALA A 58 -6.77 9.39 -10.56
C ALA A 58 -5.71 10.01 -9.63
N TYR A 59 -5.08 9.17 -8.79
CA TYR A 59 -3.92 9.60 -8.02
C TYR A 59 -2.65 9.22 -8.77
N LEU A 60 -1.71 10.15 -8.84
CA LEU A 60 -0.43 9.95 -9.48
C LEU A 60 0.68 10.23 -8.47
N ILE A 61 1.52 9.24 -8.22
CA ILE A 61 2.66 9.30 -7.32
C ILE A 61 3.93 9.24 -8.18
N PRO A 62 4.57 10.40 -8.49
CA PRO A 62 5.81 10.40 -9.25
C PRO A 62 6.91 9.64 -8.50
N LEU A 63 7.66 8.80 -9.19
CA LEU A 63 8.75 8.02 -8.58
C LEU A 63 9.86 8.94 -8.05
N GLY A 64 10.12 10.06 -8.74
CA GLY A 64 11.15 11.03 -8.35
C GLY A 64 10.87 11.80 -7.05
N ILE A 65 9.67 11.70 -6.48
CA ILE A 65 9.35 12.30 -5.17
C ILE A 65 9.31 11.27 -4.04
N ILE A 66 9.52 9.98 -4.32
CA ILE A 66 9.56 8.94 -3.29
C ILE A 66 10.85 9.09 -2.47
N THR A 67 10.72 9.35 -1.18
CA THR A 67 11.83 9.50 -0.24
C THR A 67 12.09 8.24 0.57
N GLN A 68 11.04 7.44 0.83
CA GLN A 68 11.18 6.14 1.50
C GLN A 68 10.29 5.09 0.86
N LEU A 69 10.85 3.89 0.71
CA LEU A 69 10.15 2.70 0.26
C LEU A 69 10.44 1.58 1.27
N TYR A 70 9.39 0.98 1.83
CA TYR A 70 9.53 -0.03 2.89
C TYR A 70 8.44 -1.11 2.79
N ILE A 71 8.75 -2.34 3.21
CA ILE A 71 7.73 -3.37 3.49
C ILE A 71 7.76 -3.65 4.98
N GLY A 72 6.62 -3.48 5.64
CA GLY A 72 6.47 -3.80 7.05
C GLY A 72 5.57 -2.82 7.80
N PHE A 73 5.41 -3.13 9.08
CA PHE A 73 4.57 -2.36 9.99
C PHE A 73 5.33 -1.17 10.60
N ASP A 74 4.58 -0.19 11.07
CA ASP A 74 5.09 0.95 11.84
C ASP A 74 4.14 1.34 12.98
N GLU A 75 4.42 2.46 13.63
CA GLU A 75 3.62 2.97 14.76
C GLU A 75 2.18 3.33 14.39
N TYR A 76 1.90 3.58 13.10
CA TYR A 76 0.56 3.89 12.62
C TYR A 76 -0.13 2.62 12.11
N TYR A 77 0.48 1.96 11.12
CA TYR A 77 -0.02 0.73 10.52
C TYR A 77 0.56 -0.46 11.26
N THR A 78 -0.13 -0.84 12.34
CA THR A 78 0.30 -1.93 13.22
C THR A 78 -0.21 -3.30 12.74
N ARG A 79 0.38 -4.36 13.29
CA ARG A 79 0.05 -5.76 12.97
C ARG A 79 -1.42 -6.12 13.18
N VAL A 80 -2.12 -5.45 14.11
CA VAL A 80 -3.54 -5.76 14.40
C VAL A 80 -4.48 -5.40 13.25
N LEU A 81 -4.04 -4.52 12.35
CA LEU A 81 -4.79 -4.12 11.15
C LEU A 81 -4.69 -5.13 10.00
N VAL A 82 -4.05 -6.27 10.24
CA VAL A 82 -3.89 -7.34 9.27
C VAL A 82 -4.24 -8.66 9.96
N LYS A 83 -4.95 -9.51 9.22
CA LYS A 83 -5.26 -10.87 9.65
C LYS A 83 -4.01 -11.62 10.11
N ASN A 84 -4.16 -12.45 11.14
CA ASN A 84 -3.08 -13.27 11.69
C ASN A 84 -1.85 -12.44 12.09
N LEU A 85 -2.08 -11.19 12.50
CA LEU A 85 -1.03 -10.25 12.92
C LEU A 85 0.09 -10.03 11.86
N GLY A 86 -0.29 -10.14 10.59
CA GLY A 86 0.64 -9.92 9.48
C GLY A 86 1.59 -11.08 9.19
N LEU A 87 1.26 -12.31 9.59
CA LEU A 87 2.11 -13.48 9.36
C LEU A 87 2.33 -13.75 7.86
N PHE A 88 1.33 -13.48 7.03
CA PHE A 88 1.36 -13.80 5.59
C PHE A 88 1.48 -12.59 4.67
N THR A 89 1.20 -11.39 5.17
CA THR A 89 1.23 -10.16 4.36
C THR A 89 1.60 -8.97 5.21
N GLN A 90 2.33 -8.04 4.60
CA GLN A 90 2.83 -6.81 5.21
C GLN A 90 2.55 -5.66 4.25
N PRO A 91 2.23 -4.45 4.75
CA PRO A 91 1.96 -3.33 3.88
C PRO A 91 3.24 -2.90 3.14
N LEU A 92 3.08 -2.51 1.89
CA LEU A 92 4.07 -1.74 1.14
C LEU A 92 3.85 -0.27 1.51
N ARG A 93 4.85 0.34 2.13
CA ARG A 93 4.82 1.75 2.55
C ARG A 93 5.63 2.60 1.58
N ILE A 94 5.02 3.67 1.12
CA ILE A 94 5.65 4.69 0.28
C ILE A 94 5.55 6.03 1.01
N THR A 95 6.67 6.72 1.18
CA THR A 95 6.73 8.09 1.69
C THR A 95 7.24 9.01 0.60
N THR A 96 6.56 10.13 0.40
CA THR A 96 6.90 11.15 -0.59
C THR A 96 7.59 12.36 0.07
N SER A 97 8.14 13.26 -0.74
CA SER A 97 8.90 14.43 -0.28
C SER A 97 8.06 15.47 0.46
N ASP A 98 6.74 15.44 0.30
CA ASP A 98 5.75 16.21 1.05
C ASP A 98 5.32 15.53 2.36
N GLU A 99 6.05 14.49 2.80
CA GLU A 99 5.76 13.68 3.98
C GLU A 99 4.44 12.89 3.94
N THR A 100 3.80 12.79 2.76
CA THR A 100 2.64 11.93 2.59
C THR A 100 3.07 10.46 2.66
N VAL A 101 2.38 9.68 3.49
CA VAL A 101 2.66 8.25 3.68
C VAL A 101 1.46 7.43 3.20
N TRP A 102 1.74 6.49 2.31
CA TRP A 102 0.78 5.60 1.69
C TRP A 102 1.06 4.16 2.10
N TYR A 103 0.01 3.40 2.39
CA TYR A 103 0.08 1.97 2.69
C TYR A 103 -0.69 1.20 1.63
N PHE A 104 -0.04 0.21 1.01
CA PHE A 104 -0.59 -0.59 -0.06
C PHE A 104 -0.60 -2.08 0.27
N PHE A 105 -1.64 -2.77 -0.18
CA PHE A 105 -1.70 -4.21 -0.36
C PHE A 105 -2.15 -4.51 -1.78
N ILE A 106 -1.19 -4.89 -2.63
CA ILE A 106 -1.41 -5.07 -4.06
C ILE A 106 -1.65 -6.55 -4.35
N ASP A 107 -2.73 -6.82 -5.09
CA ASP A 107 -3.23 -8.16 -5.40
C ASP A 107 -3.31 -9.04 -4.16
N CYS A 108 -3.83 -8.44 -3.08
CA CYS A 108 -3.95 -9.11 -1.79
C CYS A 108 -4.99 -10.23 -1.88
N SER A 109 -4.57 -11.42 -1.45
CA SER A 109 -5.41 -12.60 -1.31
C SER A 109 -5.28 -13.18 0.10
N PHE A 110 -5.98 -14.29 0.37
CA PHE A 110 -5.91 -14.97 1.66
C PHE A 110 -4.50 -15.44 2.04
N TRP A 111 -3.66 -15.72 1.04
CA TRP A 111 -2.34 -16.33 1.22
C TRP A 111 -1.17 -15.34 1.17
N GLY A 112 -1.45 -14.06 0.90
CA GLY A 112 -0.40 -13.04 0.80
C GLY A 112 -0.75 -11.89 -0.15
N SER A 113 0.26 -11.13 -0.54
CA SER A 113 0.16 -10.03 -1.51
C SER A 113 1.35 -10.02 -2.46
N CYS A 114 1.22 -9.29 -3.57
CA CYS A 114 2.30 -9.06 -4.52
C CYS A 114 3.23 -7.92 -4.11
N ASN A 115 3.10 -7.38 -2.88
CA ASN A 115 3.87 -6.23 -2.40
C ASN A 115 5.39 -6.39 -2.55
N LYS A 116 5.93 -7.60 -2.40
CA LYS A 116 7.37 -7.86 -2.58
C LYS A 116 7.81 -7.63 -4.03
N ILE A 117 7.02 -8.07 -5.01
CA ILE A 117 7.34 -7.88 -6.43
C ILE A 117 7.31 -6.38 -6.74
N TRP A 118 6.28 -5.68 -6.27
CA TRP A 118 6.14 -4.25 -6.45
C TRP A 118 7.27 -3.46 -5.79
N PHE A 119 7.66 -3.81 -4.57
CA PHE A 119 8.78 -3.18 -3.87
C PHE A 119 10.08 -3.28 -4.66
N GLU A 120 10.45 -4.48 -5.13
CA GLU A 120 11.69 -4.65 -5.90
C GLU A 120 11.65 -3.88 -7.22
N GLN A 121 10.49 -3.85 -7.90
CA GLN A 121 10.36 -3.07 -9.15
C GLN A 121 10.45 -1.56 -8.90
N ILE A 122 9.74 -1.01 -7.90
CA ILE A 122 9.82 0.41 -7.56
C ILE A 122 11.25 0.77 -7.13
N LYS A 123 11.87 -0.06 -6.29
CA LYS A 123 13.24 0.12 -5.83
C LYS A 123 14.22 0.21 -7.00
N ASN A 124 14.10 -0.66 -8.01
CA ASN A 124 14.96 -0.62 -9.19
C ASN A 124 14.78 0.63 -10.08
N LEU A 125 13.68 1.38 -9.91
CA LEU A 125 13.40 2.58 -10.68
C LEU A 125 13.81 3.88 -9.96
N ILE A 126 13.90 3.85 -8.63
CA ILE A 126 14.26 5.02 -7.80
C ILE A 126 15.73 5.02 -7.34
N VAL A 127 16.46 3.92 -7.55
CA VAL A 127 17.88 3.74 -7.19
C VAL A 127 18.78 3.95 -8.40
#